data_AF-E4U978-F1
#
_entry.id   AF-E4U978-F1
#
_cell.length_a   1.000
_cell.length_b   1.000
_cell.length_c   1.000
_cell.angle_alpha   90.00
_cell.angle_beta   90.00
_cell.angle_gamma   90.00
#
_symmetry.space_group_name_H-M   'P 1'
#
loop_
_entity.id
_entity.type
_entity.pdbx_description
1 polymer ?
#
loop_
_entity_poly.entity_id
_entity_poly.type
_entity_poly.pdbx_seq_one_letter_code
_entity_poly.pdbx_strand_id
1 'polypeptide(L)' 'MERRKTTLYLDEDLIKAVKIAAAREGRREYQVVEAALRAYFGRDLLDELWQRNQLSEDEAMAIAYRELEAARER' A
#
# COMPACT_ATOMS: atom_id res chain seq x y z
N MET A 1 -10.08 -6.23 -9.56
CA MET A 1 -8.85 -6.82 -10.14
C MET A 1 -8.96 -8.33 -10.14
N GLU A 2 -8.49 -8.98 -11.20
CA GLU A 2 -8.46 -10.44 -11.32
C GLU A 2 -7.35 -11.05 -10.45
N ARG A 3 -7.61 -12.19 -9.80
CA ARG A 3 -6.64 -12.88 -8.94
C ARG A 3 -6.12 -14.13 -9.64
N ARG A 4 -4.79 -14.30 -9.62
CA ARG A 4 -4.12 -15.50 -10.15
C ARG A 4 -3.55 -16.34 -9.02
N LYS A 5 -3.64 -17.66 -9.15
CA LYS A 5 -3.02 -18.60 -8.20
C LYS A 5 -1.49 -18.50 -8.33
N THR A 6 -0.80 -18.33 -7.22
CA THR A 6 0.66 -18.26 -7.15
C THR A 6 1.15 -19.17 -6.04
N THR A 7 2.23 -19.92 -6.30
CA THR A 7 2.87 -20.80 -5.32
C THR A 7 4.19 -20.17 -4.89
N LEU A 8 4.36 -20.01 -3.58
CA LEU A 8 5.53 -19.37 -2.96
C LEU A 8 6.05 -20.26 -1.84
N TYR A 9 7.37 -20.23 -1.62
CA TYR A 9 7.96 -20.78 -0.42
C TYR A 9 7.90 -19.72 0.68
N LEU A 10 7.36 -20.08 1.83
CA LEU A 10 7.26 -19.24 3.02
C LEU A 10 7.78 -20.03 4.21
N ASP A 11 8.32 -19.31 5.19
CA ASP A 11 8.69 -19.87 6.48
C ASP A 11 7.47 -20.55 7.15
N GLU A 12 7.69 -21.68 7.81
CA GLU A 12 6.61 -22.46 8.42
C GLU A 12 5.87 -21.67 9.51
N ASP A 13 6.60 -20.90 10.32
CA ASP A 13 6.02 -20.11 11.38
C ASP A 13 5.26 -18.90 10.82
N LEU A 14 5.70 -18.39 9.67
CA LEU A 14 4.94 -17.38 8.93
C LEU A 14 3.61 -17.95 8.40
N ILE A 15 3.59 -19.19 7.90
CA ILE A 15 2.34 -19.86 7.48
C ILE A 15 1.38 -20.00 8.68
N LYS A 16 1.89 -20.39 9.84
CA LYS A 16 1.09 -20.49 11.08
C LYS A 16 0.51 -19.13 11.48
N ALA A 17 1.32 -18.08 11.43
CA ALA A 17 0.88 -16.72 11.75
C ALA A 17 -0.25 -16.24 10.82
N VAL A 18 -0.11 -16.49 9.50
CA VAL A 18 -1.14 -16.16 8.51
C VAL A 18 -2.46 -16.88 8.81
N LYS A 19 -2.40 -18.18 9.15
CA LYS A 19 -3.60 -18.97 9.52
C LYS A 19 -4.31 -18.40 10.74
N ILE A 20 -3.55 -18.05 11.78
CA ILE A 20 -4.10 -17.47 13.01
C ILE A 20 -4.76 -16.12 12.71
N ALA A 21 -4.09 -15.25 11.95
CA ALA A 21 -4.63 -13.95 11.56
C ALA A 21 -5.91 -14.09 10.72
N ALA A 22 -5.90 -14.97 9.72
CA ALA A 22 -7.05 -15.26 8.87
C ALA A 22 -8.25 -15.73 9.68
N ALA A 23 -8.04 -16.64 10.64
CA ALA A 23 -9.08 -17.14 11.53
C ALA A 23 -9.64 -16.04 12.44
N ARG A 24 -8.78 -15.19 13.02
CA ARG A 24 -9.19 -14.06 13.89
C ARG A 24 -10.00 -13.02 13.15
N GLU A 25 -9.67 -12.75 11.89
CA GLU A 25 -10.30 -11.71 11.08
C GLU A 25 -11.49 -12.23 10.25
N GLY A 26 -11.78 -13.54 10.27
CA GLY A 26 -12.79 -14.15 9.41
C GLY A 26 -12.47 -14.06 7.92
N ARG A 27 -11.17 -14.03 7.57
CA ARG A 27 -10.66 -13.87 6.20
C ARG A 27 -10.03 -15.15 5.69
N ARG A 28 -9.82 -15.24 4.39
CA ARG A 28 -9.01 -16.29 3.76
C ARG A 28 -7.52 -15.93 3.86
N GLU A 29 -6.67 -16.94 3.99
CA GLU A 29 -5.21 -16.78 4.10
C GLU A 29 -4.62 -15.87 3.01
N TYR A 30 -5.05 -16.05 1.75
CA TYR A 30 -4.55 -15.23 0.63
C TYR A 30 -4.87 -13.74 0.80
N GLN A 31 -5.96 -13.37 1.50
CA GLN A 31 -6.32 -11.97 1.73
C GLN A 31 -5.37 -11.32 2.73
N VAL A 32 -4.94 -12.07 3.75
CA VAL A 32 -3.92 -11.62 4.72
C VAL A 32 -2.59 -11.42 4.02
N VAL A 33 -2.17 -12.38 3.19
CA VAL A 33 -0.93 -12.30 2.40
C VAL A 33 -0.99 -11.14 1.39
N GLU A 34 -2.11 -10.98 0.68
CA GLU A 34 -2.32 -9.88 -0.27
C GLU A 34 -2.23 -8.52 0.43
N ALA A 35 -2.89 -8.35 1.58
CA ALA A 35 -2.84 -7.11 2.36
C ALA A 35 -1.43 -6.78 2.86
N ALA A 36 -0.71 -7.77 3.38
CA ALA A 36 0.67 -7.60 3.84
C ALA A 36 1.60 -7.19 2.69
N LEU A 37 1.46 -7.81 1.51
CA LEU A 37 2.25 -7.45 0.34
C LEU A 37 1.92 -6.03 -0.16
N ARG A 38 0.65 -5.64 -0.17
CA ARG A 38 0.24 -4.29 -0.57
C ARG A 38 0.77 -3.21 0.38
N ALA A 39 0.68 -3.46 1.68
CA ALA A 39 1.26 -2.61 2.71
C ALA A 39 2.77 -2.50 2.56
N TYR A 40 3.47 -3.62 2.33
CA TYR A 40 4.92 -3.66 2.11
C TYR A 40 5.35 -2.83 0.90
N PHE A 41 4.62 -2.93 -0.21
CA PHE A 41 4.91 -2.15 -1.42
C PHE A 41 4.41 -0.70 -1.36
N GLY A 42 3.81 -0.26 -0.24
CA GLY A 42 3.31 1.10 -0.07
C GLY A 42 2.20 1.49 -1.07
N ARG A 43 1.65 0.53 -1.82
CA ARG A 43 0.63 0.80 -2.84
C ARG A 43 -0.64 1.31 -2.20
N ASP A 44 -1.05 0.74 -1.07
CA ASP A 44 -2.26 1.20 -0.39
C ASP A 44 -2.07 2.60 0.21
N LEU A 45 -0.86 2.97 0.67
CA LEU A 45 -0.57 4.32 1.19
C LEU A 45 -0.51 5.36 0.06
N LEU A 46 0.16 5.04 -1.04
CA LEU A 46 0.24 5.94 -2.21
C LEU A 46 -1.12 6.06 -2.89
N ASP A 47 -1.86 4.96 -3.06
CA ASP A 47 -3.21 4.98 -3.60
C ASP A 47 -4.17 5.73 -2.67
N GLU A 48 -4.08 5.58 -1.34
CA GLU A 48 -4.88 6.35 -0.39
C GLU A 48 -4.52 7.85 -0.42
N LEU A 49 -3.23 8.20 -0.46
CA LEU A 49 -2.77 9.58 -0.57
C LEU A 49 -3.19 10.21 -1.90
N TRP A 50 -3.13 9.48 -3.01
CA TRP A 50 -3.60 9.93 -4.32
C TRP A 50 -5.12 10.03 -4.39
N GLN A 51 -5.87 9.09 -3.80
CA GLN A 51 -7.33 9.16 -3.74
C GLN A 51 -7.82 10.32 -2.87
N ARG A 52 -7.10 10.65 -1.79
CA ARG A 52 -7.41 11.80 -0.93
C ARG A 52 -7.03 13.13 -1.57
N ASN A 53 -6.06 13.15 -2.48
CA ASN A 53 -5.60 14.36 -3.15
C ASN A 53 -6.02 14.35 -4.63
N GLN A 54 -7.21 14.86 -4.92
CA GLN A 54 -7.69 15.14 -6.28
C GLN A 54 -7.10 16.44 -6.81
N LEU A 55 -5.78 16.59 -6.72
CA LEU A 55 -5.10 17.73 -7.33
C LEU A 55 -4.96 17.45 -8.83
N SER A 56 -5.36 18.42 -9.64
CA SER A 56 -4.97 18.45 -11.04
C SER A 56 -3.45 18.58 -11.15
N GLU A 57 -2.89 18.16 -12.29
CA GLU A 57 -1.46 18.27 -12.57
C GLU A 57 -0.93 19.70 -12.35
N ASP A 58 -1.70 20.70 -12.79
CA ASP A 58 -1.36 22.12 -12.63
C ASP A 58 -1.30 22.55 -11.16
N GLU A 59 -2.28 22.12 -10.34
CA GLU A 59 -2.32 22.42 -8.91
C GLU A 59 -1.17 21.76 -8.15
N ALA A 60 -0.87 20.50 -8.48
CA ALA A 60 0.26 19.78 -7.90
C ALA A 60 1.59 20.45 -8.24
N MET A 61 1.76 20.87 -9.50
CA MET A 61 2.96 21.57 -9.97
C MET A 61 3.12 22.94 -9.28
N ALA A 62 2.03 23.69 -9.14
CA ALA A 62 2.04 24.98 -8.46
C ALA A 62 2.42 24.86 -6.98
N ILE A 63 1.98 23.81 -6.28
CA ILE A 63 2.40 23.53 -4.90
C ILE A 63 3.88 23.19 -4.85
N ALA A 64 4.36 22.33 -5.75
CA ALA A 64 5.77 21.92 -5.78
C ALA A 64 6.73 23.10 -5.99
N TYR A 65 6.42 24.01 -6.92
CA TYR A 65 7.24 25.21 -7.15
C TYR A 65 7.25 26.16 -5.97
N ARG A 66 6.10 26.35 -5.31
CA ARG A 66 5.98 27.23 -4.13
C ARG A 66 6.84 26.74 -2.98
N GLU A 67 6.81 25.44 -2.69
CA GLU A 67 7.64 24.83 -1.64
C GLU A 67 9.13 24.90 -1.99
N LEU A 68 9.48 24.73 -3.26
CA LEU A 68 10.85 24.86 -3.74
C LEU A 68 11.39 26.28 -3.60
N GLU A 69 10.58 27.30 -3.91
CA GLU A 69 10.92 28.71 -3.69
C GLU A 69 11.13 28.99 -2.20
N ALA A 70 10.19 28.59 -1.34
CA ALA A 70 10.30 28.77 0.11
C ALA A 70 11.53 28.07 0.71
N ALA A 71 11.93 26.91 0.17
CA ALA A 71 13.14 26.21 0.59
C ALA A 71 14.43 26.91 0.15
N ARG A 72 14.40 27.65 -0.97
CA ARG A 72 15.53 28.41 -1.52
C ARG A 72 15.71 29.78 -0.88
N GLU A 73 14.66 30.32 -0.29
CA GLU A 73 14.69 31.60 0.44
C GLU A 73 15.21 31.48 1.89
N ARG A 74 15.58 30.27 2.33
CA ARG A 74 16.29 30.00 3.59
C ARG A 74 17.78 29.79 3.35
#